data_AF-A0A8K0N0M7-F1
#
_entry.id   AF-A0A8K0N0M7-F1
#
_cell.length_a   1.000
_cell.length_b   1.000
_cell.length_c   1.000
_cell.angle_alpha   90.00
_cell.angle_beta   90.00
_cell.angle_gamma   90.00
#
_symmetry.space_group_name_H-M   'P 1'
#
loop_
_entity.id
_entity.type
_entity.pdbx_description
1 polymer ?
#
loop_
_entity_poly.entity_id
_entity_poly.type
_entity_poly.pdbx_seq_one_letter_code
_entity_poly.pdbx_strand_id
1 'polypeptide(L)'
;MRPLDEKETAAVFEKLFKFTGPNLVWLKPTAEMSFLYGNSVLKSGLGRITDNVKSGDGVVVFSMSDVPLGFGVAARSTQDCRKAHADALVVNHQADAGEYLRNEADL
;
A
#
# COMPACT_ATOMS: atom_id res chain seq x y z
N MET A 1 -13.95 -19.54 -4.04
CA MET A 1 -12.69 -19.49 -4.84
C MET A 1 -11.60 -20.25 -4.07
N ARG A 2 -10.67 -21.00 -4.71
CA ARG A 2 -9.56 -21.63 -3.95
C ARG A 2 -8.46 -20.58 -3.67
N PRO A 3 -7.77 -20.62 -2.52
CA PRO A 3 -6.61 -19.76 -2.27
C PRO A 3 -5.51 -20.00 -3.30
N LEU A 4 -4.77 -18.95 -3.65
CA LEU A 4 -3.57 -19.05 -4.48
C LEU A 4 -2.47 -19.78 -3.71
N ASP A 5 -1.68 -20.59 -4.41
CA ASP A 5 -0.43 -21.12 -3.83
C ASP A 5 0.68 -20.05 -3.78
N GLU A 6 1.79 -20.33 -3.10
CA GLU A 6 2.90 -19.37 -2.96
C GLU A 6 3.50 -18.96 -4.31
N LYS A 7 3.56 -19.88 -5.28
CA LYS A 7 4.13 -19.59 -6.61
C LYS A 7 3.20 -18.70 -7.42
N GLU A 8 1.90 -18.99 -7.38
CA GLU A 8 0.85 -18.19 -8.02
C GLU A 8 0.80 -16.79 -7.42
N THR A 9 0.85 -16.69 -6.09
CA THR A 9 0.87 -15.42 -5.35
C THR A 9 2.10 -14.59 -5.74
N ALA A 10 3.29 -15.18 -5.73
CA ALA A 10 4.51 -14.50 -6.14
C ALA A 10 4.45 -14.02 -7.60
N ALA A 11 3.94 -14.85 -8.52
CA ALA A 11 3.79 -14.47 -9.92
C ALA A 11 2.80 -13.33 -10.14
N VAL A 12 1.71 -13.30 -9.37
CA VAL A 12 0.73 -12.20 -9.38
C VAL A 12 1.40 -10.91 -8.89
N PHE A 13 2.11 -10.96 -7.76
CA PHE A 13 2.81 -9.79 -7.23
C PHE A 13 3.95 -9.30 -8.14
N GLU A 14 4.69 -10.19 -8.81
CA GLU A 14 5.73 -9.78 -9.76
C GLU A 14 5.11 -9.07 -10.99
N LYS A 15 3.99 -9.58 -11.51
CA LYS A 15 3.26 -8.94 -12.61
C LYS A 15 2.67 -7.60 -12.19
N LEU A 16 2.12 -7.53 -11.00
CA LEU A 16 1.59 -6.28 -10.43
C LEU A 16 2.72 -5.27 -10.22
N PHE A 17 3.87 -5.68 -9.70
CA PHE A 17 5.05 -4.83 -9.58
C PHE A 17 5.52 -4.29 -10.94
N LYS A 18 5.53 -5.14 -11.98
CA LYS A 18 5.80 -4.69 -13.36
C LYS A 18 4.76 -3.70 -13.87
N PHE A 19 3.51 -3.81 -13.42
CA PHE A 19 2.40 -2.94 -13.84
C PHE A 19 2.35 -1.60 -13.08
N THR A 20 2.48 -1.61 -11.76
CA THR A 20 2.52 -0.40 -10.90
C THR A 20 3.86 0.32 -10.98
N GLY A 21 4.90 -0.34 -11.48
CA GLY A 21 6.26 0.16 -11.51
C GLY A 21 6.95 0.08 -10.13
N PRO A 22 8.11 0.74 -9.99
CA PRO A 22 8.96 0.65 -8.79
C PRO A 22 8.42 1.45 -7.58
N ASN A 23 7.15 1.84 -7.61
CA ASN A 23 6.55 2.75 -6.64
C ASN A 23 6.03 1.97 -5.43
N LEU A 24 6.84 1.93 -4.37
CA LEU A 24 6.55 1.15 -3.16
C LEU A 24 6.51 2.05 -1.92
N VAL A 25 5.61 1.72 -1.01
CA VAL A 25 5.40 2.41 0.26
C VAL A 25 5.39 1.38 1.38
N TRP A 26 6.14 1.62 2.45
CA TRP A 26 6.12 0.79 3.66
C TRP A 26 5.45 1.55 4.79
N LEU A 27 4.54 0.88 5.49
CA LEU A 27 3.86 1.41 6.65
C LEU A 27 4.57 1.02 7.93
N LYS A 28 4.57 1.92 8.91
CA LYS A 28 4.93 1.58 10.28
C LYS A 28 3.86 0.66 10.88
N PRO A 29 4.20 -0.21 11.84
CA PRO A 29 3.24 -1.12 12.49
C PRO A 29 1.98 -0.42 13.03
N THR A 30 2.12 0.82 13.50
CA THR A 30 0.99 1.63 14.02
C THR A 30 -0.06 1.98 12.97
N ALA A 31 0.26 1.90 11.68
CA ALA A 31 -0.65 2.25 10.58
C ALA A 31 -1.11 1.04 9.77
N GLU A 32 -0.51 -0.14 9.96
CA GLU A 32 -0.85 -1.36 9.21
C GLU A 32 -2.32 -1.75 9.42
N MET A 33 -2.75 -1.88 10.67
CA MET A 33 -4.14 -2.21 11.01
C MET A 33 -5.13 -1.17 10.48
N SER A 34 -4.78 0.12 10.55
CA SER A 34 -5.62 1.20 10.01
C SER A 34 -5.84 1.02 8.51
N PHE A 35 -4.77 0.71 7.76
CA PHE A 35 -4.84 0.48 6.32
C PHE A 35 -5.64 -0.78 5.97
N LEU A 36 -5.43 -1.89 6.68
CA LEU A 36 -6.21 -3.14 6.52
C LEU A 36 -7.69 -3.01 6.92
N TYR A 37 -8.06 -1.89 7.56
CA TYR A 37 -9.45 -1.50 7.81
C TYR A 37 -9.98 -0.47 6.81
N GLY A 38 -9.32 -0.29 5.66
CA GLY A 38 -9.79 0.57 4.57
C GLY A 38 -9.45 2.05 4.72
N ASN A 39 -8.58 2.42 5.68
CA ASN A 39 -8.20 3.82 5.85
C ASN A 39 -7.01 4.19 4.98
N SER A 40 -7.01 5.44 4.54
CA SER A 40 -5.86 6.02 3.84
C SER A 40 -4.69 6.29 4.78
N VAL A 41 -3.49 6.45 4.22
CA VAL A 41 -2.25 6.53 4.98
C VAL A 41 -1.89 7.99 5.25
N LEU A 42 -1.68 8.32 6.51
CA LEU A 42 -1.11 9.59 6.95
C LEU A 42 0.40 9.51 7.05
N LYS A 43 1.07 10.67 6.96
CA LYS A 43 2.53 10.77 7.03
C LYS A 43 3.11 10.18 8.32
N SER A 44 2.39 10.27 9.44
CA SER A 44 2.76 9.65 10.72
C SER A 44 2.96 8.14 10.59
N GLY A 45 2.13 7.49 9.77
CA GLY A 45 2.14 6.06 9.47
C GLY A 45 3.13 5.63 8.37
N LEU A 46 3.70 6.57 7.62
CA LEU A 46 4.67 6.29 6.56
C LEU A 46 6.04 5.92 7.16
N GLY A 47 6.49 4.69 6.89
CA GLY A 47 7.84 4.21 7.22
C GLY A 47 8.84 4.55 6.12
N ARG A 48 8.64 4.03 4.92
CA ARG A 48 9.51 4.24 3.74
C ARG A 48 8.67 4.50 2.50
N ILE A 49 9.22 5.27 1.56
CA ILE A 49 8.70 5.44 0.20
C ILE A 49 9.88 5.34 -0.76
N THR A 50 9.70 4.71 -1.92
CA THR A 50 10.71 4.70 -2.98
C THR A 50 10.94 6.10 -3.53
N ASP A 51 12.10 6.33 -4.17
CA ASP A 51 12.36 7.62 -4.81
C ASP A 51 11.50 7.81 -6.07
N ASN A 52 11.38 9.06 -6.50
CA ASN A 52 10.70 9.47 -7.74
C ASN A 52 9.19 9.17 -7.83
N VAL A 53 8.54 8.72 -6.76
CA VAL A 53 7.06 8.68 -6.70
C VAL A 53 6.51 10.08 -6.87
N LYS A 54 5.57 10.26 -7.81
CA LYS A 54 4.83 11.49 -8.06
C LYS A 54 3.42 11.39 -7.47
N SER A 55 2.80 12.55 -7.24
CA SER A 55 1.38 12.57 -6.89
C SER A 55 0.56 11.98 -8.05
N GLY A 56 -0.41 11.13 -7.72
CA GLY A 56 -1.25 10.42 -8.67
C GLY A 56 -0.69 9.08 -9.13
N ASP A 57 0.56 8.75 -8.80
CA ASP A 57 1.11 7.44 -9.13
C ASP A 57 0.42 6.33 -8.32
N GLY A 58 0.17 5.19 -8.96
CA GLY A 58 -0.18 3.96 -8.26
C GLY A 58 1.00 3.49 -7.40
N VAL A 59 0.71 3.04 -6.18
CA VAL A 59 1.70 2.50 -5.24
C VAL A 59 1.26 1.16 -4.68
N VAL A 60 2.24 0.28 -4.44
CA VAL A 60 2.01 -0.93 -3.64
C VAL A 60 2.41 -0.65 -2.21
N VAL A 61 1.55 -1.02 -1.27
CA VAL A 61 1.71 -0.78 0.16
C VAL A 61 2.18 -2.05 0.83
N PHE A 62 3.28 -1.96 1.58
CA PHE A 62 3.93 -3.04 2.31
C PHE A 62 3.96 -2.76 3.82
N SER A 63 4.03 -3.82 4.61
CA SER A 63 4.44 -3.76 6.02
C SER A 63 5.96 -3.55 6.12
N MET A 64 6.48 -3.18 7.30
CA MET A 64 7.93 -3.12 7.52
C MET A 64 8.64 -4.48 7.37
N SER A 65 7.90 -5.58 7.29
CA SER A 65 8.43 -6.94 7.10
C SER A 65 8.33 -7.43 5.65
N ASP A 66 8.19 -6.50 4.69
CA ASP A 66 8.06 -6.79 3.26
C ASP A 66 6.84 -7.68 2.89
N VAL A 67 5.79 -7.62 3.71
CA VAL A 67 4.52 -8.27 3.40
C VAL A 67 3.63 -7.30 2.61
N PRO A 68 3.14 -7.66 1.42
CA PRO A 68 2.22 -6.80 0.67
C PRO A 68 0.88 -6.70 1.39
N LEU A 69 0.44 -5.48 1.65
CA LEU A 69 -0.80 -5.16 2.35
C LEU A 69 -1.93 -4.75 1.41
N GLY A 70 -1.59 -4.12 0.27
CA GLY A 70 -2.59 -3.66 -0.68
C GLY A 70 -2.06 -2.62 -1.67
N PHE A 71 -2.99 -1.85 -2.24
CA PHE A 71 -2.73 -0.84 -3.25
C PHE A 71 -3.28 0.52 -2.83
N GLY A 72 -2.63 1.56 -3.34
CA GLY A 72 -3.08 2.93 -3.17
C GLY A 72 -2.64 3.84 -4.30
N VAL A 73 -3.03 5.10 -4.20
CA VAL A 73 -2.54 6.17 -5.07
C VAL A 73 -1.79 7.18 -4.23
N ALA A 74 -0.57 7.52 -4.62
CA ALA A 74 0.23 8.54 -3.94
C ALA A 74 -0.50 9.89 -3.94
N ALA A 75 -0.82 10.39 -2.75
CA ALA A 75 -1.43 11.71 -2.60
C ALA A 75 -0.40 12.85 -2.73
N ARG A 76 0.90 12.51 -2.66
CA ARG A 76 2.03 13.44 -2.63
C ARG A 76 3.25 12.82 -3.28
N SER A 77 4.16 13.66 -3.78
CA SER A 77 5.44 13.18 -4.27
C SER A 77 6.34 12.70 -3.12
N THR A 78 7.39 11.95 -3.46
CA THR A 78 8.42 11.53 -2.49
C THR A 78 9.02 12.72 -1.73
N GLN A 79 9.30 13.82 -2.44
CA GLN A 79 9.92 15.01 -1.85
C GLN A 79 8.94 15.73 -0.90
N ASP A 80 7.66 15.80 -1.27
CA ASP A 80 6.63 16.41 -0.45
C ASP A 80 6.36 15.58 0.81
N CYS A 81 6.35 14.26 0.69
CA CYS A 81 6.25 13.34 1.82
C CYS A 81 7.37 13.53 2.85
N ARG A 82 8.55 14.04 2.48
CA ARG A 82 9.65 14.30 3.43
C ARG A 82 9.44 15.60 4.23
N LYS A 83 8.68 16.55 3.69
CA LYS A 83 8.43 17.87 4.29
C LYS A 83 7.04 18.00 4.91
N ALA A 84 6.15 17.03 4.65
CA ALA A 84 4.77 17.07 5.09
C ALA A 84 4.63 16.94 6.62
N HIS A 85 3.59 17.57 7.16
CA HIS A 85 3.20 17.42 8.56
C HIS A 85 2.72 15.98 8.84
N ALA A 86 2.76 15.56 10.10
CA ALA A 86 2.48 14.17 10.49
C ALA A 86 1.04 13.71 10.18
N ASP A 87 0.07 14.63 10.17
CA ASP A 87 -1.33 14.38 9.83
C ASP A 87 -1.61 14.42 8.32
N ALA A 88 -0.61 14.76 7.50
CA ALA A 88 -0.83 14.94 6.08
C ALA A 88 -1.08 13.58 5.41
N LEU A 89 -2.12 13.51 4.59
CA LEU A 89 -2.39 12.37 3.72
C LEU A 89 -1.22 12.15 2.74
N VAL A 90 -0.75 10.91 2.63
CA VAL A 90 0.37 10.53 1.74
C VAL A 90 -0.01 9.45 0.72
N VAL A 91 -0.94 8.55 1.06
CA VAL A 91 -1.46 7.53 0.13
C VAL A 91 -2.96 7.43 0.31
N ASN A 92 -3.71 7.59 -0.77
CA ASN A 92 -5.12 7.27 -0.84
C ASN A 92 -5.27 5.75 -0.94
N HIS A 93 -6.02 5.14 -0.03
CA HIS A 93 -6.35 3.72 -0.07
C HIS A 93 -7.15 3.40 -1.35
N GLN A 94 -6.91 2.23 -1.95
CA GLN A 94 -7.67 1.71 -3.09
C GLN A 94 -8.15 0.29 -2.88
N ALA A 95 -7.29 -0.58 -2.34
CA ALA A 95 -7.65 -1.95 -1.98
C ALA A 95 -6.67 -2.48 -0.93
N ASP A 96 -7.13 -3.34 -0.03
CA ASP A 96 -6.28 -3.98 0.98
C ASP A 96 -6.64 -5.45 1.22
N ALA A 97 -5.68 -6.21 1.73
CA ALA A 97 -5.85 -7.65 1.98
C ALA A 97 -6.91 -7.96 3.05
N GLY A 98 -7.21 -7.01 3.95
CA GLY A 98 -8.25 -7.15 4.96
C GLY A 98 -9.67 -7.13 4.39
N GLU A 99 -9.87 -6.72 3.13
CA GLU A 99 -11.17 -6.81 2.45
C GLU A 99 -11.65 -8.26 2.33
N TYR A 100 -10.73 -9.22 2.20
CA TYR A 100 -11.08 -10.65 2.13
C TYR A 100 -11.87 -11.13 3.36
N LEU A 101 -11.57 -10.58 4.54
CA LEU A 101 -12.26 -10.93 5.79
C LEU A 101 -13.51 -10.09 6.04
N ARG A 102 -13.56 -8.87 5.50
CA ARG A 102 -14.64 -7.91 5.77
C ARG A 102 -15.79 -8.04 4.79
N ASN A 103 -15.50 -8.39 3.54
CA ASN A 103 -16.45 -8.46 2.44
C ASN A 103 -16.63 -9.91 1.93
N GLU A 104 -16.44 -10.91 2.79
CA GLU A 104 -16.56 -12.33 2.43
C GLU A 104 -17.94 -12.68 1.82
N ALA A 105 -19.00 -11.96 2.22
CA ALA A 105 -20.35 -12.16 1.69
C ALA A 105 -20.57 -11.62 0.27
N ASP A 106 -19.72 -10.69 -0.18
CA ASP A 106 -19.83 -10.02 -1.48
C ASP A 106 -18.79 -10.53 -2.52
N LEU A 107 -17.99 -11.53 -2.14
CA LEU A 107 -16.95 -12.18 -2.96
C LEU A 107 -17.37 -13.56 -3.48
#